data_AF-Q6RGR5-F1
#
_entry.id   AF-Q6RGR5-F1
#
_cell.length_a   1.000
_cell.length_b   1.000
_cell.length_c   1.000
_cell.angle_alpha   90.00
_cell.angle_beta   90.00
_cell.angle_gamma   90.00
#
_symmetry.space_group_name_H-M   'P 1'
#
loop_
_entity.id
_entity.type
_entity.pdbx_description
1 polymer ?
#
loop_
_entity_poly.entity_id
_entity_poly.type
_entity_poly.pdbx_seq_one_letter_code
_entity_poly.pdbx_strand_id
1 'polypeptide(L)'
;MTRTPPSAADRQLIQACHEREIPLKASRLDAWRRHGLIPSPESVFLGGRRGSQRVYPPGTELQVRCLAVCDQLQPRMSPGDLLLLTFFAEMPLPFLPIGPLKCALAEVYFGARFQRQAAEQRAYEEVPDELREELPADFNWAETAAQLEIREDPEHVRQMRENLARLPDLARAGRQELNARVNGVLTALNRARLPVEDTVLMADLKAAMAFDGPPARSRAAWMHAALCRGEQLAVRRETNATERFDGLLALGETELLHFRELVLEAMNAAYTVASEGLLSGYEVRSLSSAKLAGGMLVEWNSMRQVVPSGSRPAQLAFEGLRSLWSVCSHSGGGGEGRARFAARTSGGVVPTPRPCR
;
A
#
# COMPACT_ATOMS: atom_id res chain seq x y z
N MET A 1 21.14 17.08 -29.21
CA MET A 1 20.17 16.31 -30.03
C MET A 1 19.20 17.29 -30.66
N THR A 2 19.22 17.41 -31.99
CA THR A 2 18.28 18.24 -32.76
C THR A 2 16.86 17.70 -32.56
N ARG A 3 15.96 18.51 -32.00
CA ARG A 3 14.55 18.13 -31.81
C ARG A 3 13.88 18.09 -33.18
N THR A 4 13.52 16.90 -33.63
CA THR A 4 12.64 16.71 -34.77
C THR A 4 11.30 17.41 -34.47
N PRO A 5 10.76 18.23 -35.37
CA PRO A 5 9.47 18.88 -35.15
C PRO A 5 8.36 17.83 -35.00
N PRO A 6 7.32 18.10 -34.18
CA PRO A 6 6.22 17.17 -33.99
C PRO A 6 5.51 16.87 -35.32
N SER A 7 5.13 15.61 -35.50
CA SER A 7 4.35 15.20 -36.68
C SER A 7 2.98 15.88 -36.71
N ALA A 8 2.33 15.90 -37.88
CA ALA A 8 0.97 16.46 -38.00
C ALA A 8 -0.03 15.77 -37.04
N ALA A 9 0.09 14.45 -36.88
CA ALA A 9 -0.72 13.67 -35.93
C ALA A 9 -0.44 14.06 -34.47
N ASP A 10 0.83 14.27 -34.10
CA ASP A 10 1.18 14.71 -32.74
C ASP A 10 0.66 16.12 -32.45
N ARG A 11 0.69 17.01 -33.45
CA ARG A 11 0.10 18.36 -33.33
C ARG A 11 -1.40 18.31 -33.08
N GLN A 12 -2.13 17.38 -33.70
CA GLN A 12 -3.56 17.21 -33.46
C GLN A 12 -3.84 16.80 -32.00
N LEU A 13 -3.11 15.83 -31.46
CA LEU A 13 -3.24 15.43 -30.06
C LEU A 13 -2.89 16.57 -29.09
N ILE A 14 -1.79 17.29 -29.35
CA ILE A 14 -1.36 18.45 -28.54
C ILE A 14 -2.44 19.53 -28.57
N GLN A 15 -2.98 19.85 -29.74
CA GLN A 15 -4.04 20.84 -29.92
C GLN A 15 -5.31 20.45 -29.16
N ALA A 16 -5.76 19.19 -29.28
CA ALA A 16 -6.95 18.69 -28.57
C ALA A 16 -6.80 18.75 -27.03
N CYS A 17 -5.60 18.53 -26.51
CA CYS A 17 -5.31 18.74 -25.09
C CYS A 17 -5.31 20.24 -24.72
N HIS A 18 -4.70 21.09 -25.54
CA HIS A 18 -4.66 22.54 -25.31
C HIS A 18 -6.04 23.19 -25.32
N GLU A 19 -6.95 22.74 -26.18
CA GLU A 19 -8.36 23.19 -26.21
C GLU A 19 -9.11 22.91 -24.91
N ARG A 20 -8.58 22.02 -24.06
CA ARG A 20 -9.08 21.72 -22.72
C ARG A 20 -8.17 22.22 -21.61
N GLU A 21 -7.30 23.18 -21.92
CA GLU A 21 -6.36 23.80 -20.99
C GLU A 21 -5.35 22.80 -20.38
N ILE A 22 -5.08 21.68 -21.06
CA ILE A 22 -4.11 20.68 -20.63
C ILE A 22 -2.80 20.90 -21.40
N PRO A 23 -1.77 21.54 -20.80
CA PRO A 23 -0.46 21.67 -21.43
C PRO A 23 0.16 20.32 -21.75
N LEU A 24 0.47 20.09 -23.03
CA LEU A 24 1.12 18.85 -23.49
C LEU A 24 2.28 19.17 -24.44
N LYS A 25 3.44 18.58 -24.17
CA LYS A 25 4.65 18.74 -24.99
C LYS A 25 4.84 17.51 -25.88
N ALA A 26 5.29 17.71 -27.11
CA ALA A 26 5.63 16.62 -28.04
C ALA A 26 6.60 15.59 -27.44
N SER A 27 7.58 16.05 -26.64
CA SER A 27 8.52 15.15 -25.96
C SER A 27 7.87 14.22 -24.94
N ARG A 28 6.70 14.58 -24.37
CA ARG A 28 5.93 13.67 -23.50
C ARG A 28 5.23 12.60 -24.32
N LEU A 29 4.60 12.96 -25.44
CA LEU A 29 4.03 11.99 -26.38
C LEU A 29 5.07 10.98 -26.89
N ASP A 30 6.29 11.46 -27.21
CA ASP A 30 7.39 10.59 -27.60
C ASP A 30 7.83 9.64 -26.48
N ALA A 31 7.86 10.13 -25.24
CA ALA A 31 8.15 9.28 -24.09
C ALA A 31 7.05 8.22 -23.90
N TRP A 32 5.78 8.61 -23.90
CA TRP A 32 4.67 7.69 -23.71
C TRP A 32 4.59 6.62 -24.81
N ARG A 33 4.83 6.98 -26.08
CA ARG A 33 4.95 6.01 -27.18
C ARG A 33 6.07 5.02 -26.96
N ARG A 34 7.28 5.49 -26.61
CA ARG A 34 8.45 4.62 -26.39
C ARG A 34 8.25 3.62 -25.25
N HIS A 35 7.45 3.99 -24.26
CA HIS A 35 7.10 3.12 -23.13
C HIS A 35 5.80 2.33 -23.35
N GLY A 36 5.18 2.41 -24.53
CA GLY A 36 3.98 1.66 -24.88
C GLY A 36 2.70 2.13 -24.18
N LEU A 37 2.69 3.36 -23.62
CA LEU A 37 1.52 3.93 -22.94
C LEU A 37 0.45 4.42 -23.91
N ILE A 38 0.83 4.72 -25.17
CA ILE A 38 -0.07 5.09 -26.26
C ILE A 38 0.40 4.38 -27.53
N PRO A 39 -0.51 4.04 -28.46
CA PRO A 39 -0.15 3.41 -29.73
C PRO A 39 0.72 4.33 -30.59
N SER A 40 1.43 3.75 -31.55
CA SER A 40 2.10 4.51 -32.60
C SER A 40 1.09 4.91 -33.69
N PRO A 41 1.26 6.08 -34.35
CA PRO A 41 0.37 6.46 -35.43
C PRO A 41 0.63 5.56 -36.66
N GLU A 42 -0.45 5.10 -37.27
CA GLU A 42 -0.43 4.22 -38.43
C GLU A 42 -0.36 5.03 -39.74
N SER A 43 0.23 4.45 -40.77
CA SER A 43 0.27 5.06 -42.10
C SER A 43 -0.98 4.68 -42.89
N VAL A 44 -1.84 5.65 -43.15
CA VAL A 44 -3.06 5.49 -43.94
C VAL A 44 -2.82 6.02 -45.35
N PHE A 45 -3.03 5.17 -46.35
CA PHE A 45 -2.90 5.55 -47.76
C PHE A 45 -4.17 6.28 -48.22
N LEU A 46 -4.02 7.52 -48.71
CA LEU A 46 -5.14 8.38 -49.11
C LEU A 46 -5.50 8.27 -50.60
N GLY A 47 -4.81 7.41 -51.35
CA GLY A 47 -5.04 7.20 -52.78
C GLY A 47 -4.35 8.21 -53.69
N GLY A 48 -3.81 7.73 -54.82
CA GLY A 48 -3.31 8.56 -55.93
C GLY A 48 -2.24 9.59 -55.54
N ARG A 49 -2.38 10.82 -56.03
CA ARG A 49 -1.44 11.95 -55.77
C ARG A 49 -1.49 12.52 -54.35
N ARG A 50 -2.44 12.07 -53.50
CA ARG A 50 -2.63 12.59 -52.13
C ARG A 50 -1.68 11.97 -51.09
N GLY A 51 -0.95 10.91 -51.46
CA GLY A 51 0.08 10.30 -50.63
C GLY A 51 -0.44 9.51 -49.43
N SER A 52 0.38 9.39 -48.40
CA SER A 52 0.05 8.73 -47.13
C SER A 52 0.02 9.72 -45.97
N GLN A 53 -0.91 9.55 -45.03
CA GLN A 53 -0.98 10.34 -43.81
C GLN A 53 -0.78 9.44 -42.59
N ARG A 54 -0.10 9.96 -41.56
CA ARG A 54 -0.05 9.30 -40.25
C ARG A 54 -1.27 9.66 -39.42
N VAL A 55 -1.99 8.67 -38.93
CA VAL A 55 -3.22 8.86 -38.13
C VAL A 55 -3.17 7.93 -36.91
N TYR A 56 -3.62 8.41 -35.77
CA TYR A 56 -3.71 7.59 -34.56
C TYR A 56 -4.97 6.71 -34.58
N PRO A 57 -4.90 5.50 -33.99
CA PRO A 57 -6.09 4.68 -33.78
C PRO A 57 -7.20 5.44 -33.00
N PRO A 58 -8.49 5.19 -33.29
CA PRO A 58 -9.60 5.78 -32.56
C PRO A 58 -9.48 5.56 -31.04
N GLY A 59 -9.70 6.59 -30.24
CA GLY A 59 -9.56 6.53 -28.77
C GLY A 59 -8.20 6.96 -28.23
N THR A 60 -7.16 7.09 -29.07
CA THR A 60 -5.84 7.58 -28.63
C THR A 60 -5.91 8.97 -28.01
N GLU A 61 -6.76 9.86 -28.56
CA GLU A 61 -6.97 11.20 -27.98
C GLU A 61 -7.50 11.12 -26.54
N LEU A 62 -8.49 10.26 -26.28
CA LEU A 62 -9.02 10.06 -24.93
C LEU A 62 -7.95 9.51 -23.99
N GLN A 63 -7.17 8.53 -24.45
CA GLN A 63 -6.06 7.98 -23.68
C GLN A 63 -5.00 9.03 -23.32
N VAL A 64 -4.57 9.83 -24.31
CA VAL A 64 -3.60 10.91 -24.14
C VAL A 64 -4.11 11.94 -23.14
N ARG A 65 -5.39 12.31 -23.23
CA ARG A 65 -6.02 13.22 -22.28
C ARG A 65 -6.02 12.65 -20.87
N CYS A 66 -6.35 11.36 -20.69
CA CYS A 66 -6.34 10.72 -19.38
C CYS A 66 -4.95 10.74 -18.73
N LEU A 67 -3.92 10.35 -19.51
CA LEU A 67 -2.53 10.41 -19.06
C LEU A 67 -2.11 11.85 -18.75
N ALA A 68 -2.48 12.82 -19.58
CA ALA A 68 -2.09 14.21 -19.38
C ALA A 68 -2.73 14.84 -18.13
N VAL A 69 -3.98 14.50 -17.80
CA VAL A 69 -4.63 14.92 -16.55
C VAL A 69 -3.88 14.36 -15.34
N CYS A 70 -3.57 13.06 -15.33
CA CYS A 70 -2.81 12.46 -14.24
C CYS A 70 -1.38 13.04 -14.13
N ASP A 71 -0.74 13.33 -15.26
CA ASP A 71 0.62 13.90 -15.30
C ASP A 71 0.71 15.29 -14.65
N GLN A 72 -0.39 16.06 -14.65
CA GLN A 72 -0.44 17.37 -13.99
C GLN A 72 -0.49 17.29 -12.47
N LEU A 73 -1.05 16.20 -11.92
CA LEU A 73 -1.16 16.01 -10.47
C LEU A 73 0.22 15.90 -9.82
N GLN A 74 1.18 15.29 -10.53
CA GLN A 74 2.55 15.17 -10.07
C GLN A 74 3.52 15.23 -11.26
N PRO A 75 4.06 16.42 -11.59
CA PRO A 75 4.98 16.56 -12.71
C PRO A 75 6.21 15.66 -12.56
N ARG A 76 6.68 15.11 -13.68
CA ARG A 76 7.88 14.25 -13.77
C ARG A 76 7.72 12.83 -13.23
N MET A 77 6.49 12.33 -13.10
CA MET A 77 6.26 10.90 -12.86
C MET A 77 6.94 10.04 -13.94
N SER A 78 7.42 8.87 -13.50
CA SER A 78 7.85 7.83 -14.42
C SER A 78 6.65 7.32 -15.24
N PRO A 79 6.86 6.74 -16.43
CA PRO A 79 5.77 6.17 -17.22
C PRO A 79 4.98 5.09 -16.48
N GLY A 80 5.66 4.25 -15.68
CA GLY A 80 5.01 3.23 -14.85
C GLY A 80 4.13 3.85 -13.75
N ASP A 81 4.66 4.84 -13.03
CA ASP A 81 3.91 5.58 -12.00
C ASP A 81 2.68 6.28 -12.57
N LEU A 82 2.84 6.95 -13.73
CA LEU A 82 1.75 7.61 -14.42
C LEU A 82 0.66 6.61 -14.82
N LEU A 83 1.07 5.46 -15.36
CA LEU A 83 0.15 4.41 -15.77
C LEU A 83 -0.62 3.81 -14.58
N LEU A 84 0.05 3.56 -13.45
CA LEU A 84 -0.61 3.09 -12.23
C LEU A 84 -1.63 4.11 -11.73
N LEU A 85 -1.26 5.39 -11.68
CA LEU A 85 -2.16 6.46 -11.27
C LEU A 85 -3.38 6.53 -12.20
N THR A 86 -3.16 6.56 -13.52
CA THR A 86 -4.26 6.60 -14.49
C THR A 86 -5.15 5.36 -14.42
N PHE A 87 -4.58 4.18 -14.17
CA PHE A 87 -5.31 2.93 -14.02
C PHE A 87 -6.22 2.94 -12.80
N PHE A 88 -5.69 3.26 -11.61
CA PHE A 88 -6.44 3.25 -10.35
C PHE A 88 -7.28 4.49 -10.10
N ALA A 89 -7.03 5.61 -10.79
CA ALA A 89 -7.94 6.76 -10.83
C ALA A 89 -9.16 6.53 -11.74
N GLU A 90 -9.38 5.28 -12.19
CA GLU A 90 -10.51 4.84 -13.02
C GLU A 90 -10.65 5.62 -14.34
N MET A 91 -9.53 6.14 -14.85
CA MET A 91 -9.56 6.87 -16.11
C MET A 91 -9.90 5.92 -17.26
N PRO A 92 -10.75 6.33 -18.22
CA PRO A 92 -11.12 5.49 -19.34
C PRO A 92 -9.92 5.36 -20.28
N LEU A 93 -9.25 4.21 -20.23
CA LEU A 93 -8.12 3.84 -21.09
C LEU A 93 -8.63 2.91 -22.20
N PRO A 94 -8.94 3.40 -23.42
CA PRO A 94 -9.45 2.57 -24.51
C PRO A 94 -8.47 1.48 -24.96
N PHE A 95 -7.18 1.70 -24.71
CA PHE A 95 -6.13 0.74 -24.94
C PHE A 95 -5.38 0.54 -23.62
N LEU A 96 -5.75 -0.48 -22.83
CA LEU A 96 -5.00 -0.76 -21.61
C LEU A 96 -3.62 -1.30 -21.98
N PRO A 97 -2.51 -0.62 -21.61
CA PRO A 97 -1.18 -1.10 -21.93
C PRO A 97 -0.79 -2.22 -20.93
N ILE A 98 -1.34 -3.42 -21.14
CA ILE A 98 -1.25 -4.57 -20.21
C ILE A 98 0.19 -4.90 -19.84
N GLY A 99 1.08 -5.00 -20.82
CA GLY A 99 2.50 -5.29 -20.59
C GLY A 99 3.16 -4.26 -19.68
N PRO A 100 3.17 -2.96 -20.07
CA PRO A 100 3.65 -1.89 -19.21
C PRO A 100 2.99 -1.82 -17.83
N LEU A 101 1.68 -2.09 -17.74
CA LEU A 101 0.95 -2.09 -16.47
C LEU A 101 1.44 -3.21 -15.54
N LYS A 102 1.58 -4.43 -16.06
CA LYS A 102 2.14 -5.57 -15.30
C LYS A 102 3.56 -5.29 -14.85
N CYS A 103 4.40 -4.69 -15.70
CA CYS A 103 5.75 -4.28 -15.31
C CYS A 103 5.71 -3.26 -14.17
N ALA A 104 4.85 -2.24 -14.25
CA ALA A 104 4.70 -1.23 -13.20
C ALA A 104 4.20 -1.84 -11.88
N LEU A 105 3.21 -2.73 -11.95
CA LEU A 105 2.72 -3.49 -10.78
C LEU A 105 3.82 -4.35 -10.16
N ALA A 106 4.60 -5.05 -10.99
CA ALA A 106 5.71 -5.87 -10.53
C ALA A 106 6.81 -5.03 -9.88
N GLU A 107 7.17 -3.89 -10.47
CA GLU A 107 8.19 -2.99 -9.91
C GLU A 107 7.77 -2.42 -8.56
N VAL A 108 6.51 -1.99 -8.42
CA VAL A 108 5.96 -1.52 -7.15
C VAL A 108 5.95 -2.63 -6.11
N TYR A 109 5.45 -3.81 -6.47
CA TYR A 109 5.29 -4.90 -5.51
C TYR A 109 6.61 -5.59 -5.16
N PHE A 110 7.30 -6.16 -6.14
CA PHE A 110 8.52 -6.93 -5.92
C PHE A 110 9.73 -6.03 -5.62
N GLY A 111 9.78 -4.82 -6.19
CA GLY A 111 10.83 -3.86 -5.87
C GLY A 111 10.76 -3.43 -4.40
N ALA A 112 9.59 -3.01 -3.93
CA ALA A 112 9.39 -2.67 -2.52
C ALA A 112 9.59 -3.89 -1.61
N ARG A 113 9.08 -5.06 -2.00
CA ARG A 113 9.23 -6.30 -1.22
C ARG A 113 10.68 -6.75 -1.10
N PHE A 114 11.47 -6.69 -2.17
CA PHE A 114 12.88 -7.05 -2.16
C PHE A 114 13.70 -6.08 -1.31
N GLN A 115 13.44 -4.78 -1.44
CA GLN A 115 14.09 -3.76 -0.60
C GLN A 115 13.74 -3.96 0.88
N ARG A 116 12.47 -4.22 1.19
CA ARG A 116 12.00 -4.52 2.55
C ARG A 116 12.64 -5.79 3.09
N GLN A 117 12.63 -6.89 2.34
CA GLN A 117 13.26 -8.15 2.75
C GLN A 117 14.77 -7.99 2.97
N ALA A 118 15.47 -7.26 2.10
CA ALA A 118 16.90 -6.99 2.28
C ALA A 118 17.17 -6.08 3.49
N ALA A 119 16.27 -5.16 3.83
CA ALA A 119 16.36 -4.34 5.03
C ALA A 119 16.06 -5.16 6.29
N GLU A 120 15.03 -6.00 6.27
CA GLU A 120 14.66 -6.93 7.34
C GLU A 120 15.80 -7.92 7.60
N GLN A 121 16.37 -8.54 6.56
CA GLN A 121 17.49 -9.46 6.70
C GLN A 121 18.70 -8.77 7.36
N ARG A 122 19.09 -7.58 6.88
CA ARG A 122 20.21 -6.83 7.47
C ARG A 122 19.95 -6.47 8.93
N ALA A 123 18.75 -5.98 9.25
CA ALA A 123 18.39 -5.63 10.60
C ALA A 123 18.30 -6.86 11.52
N TYR A 124 17.89 -8.02 10.99
CA TYR A 124 17.89 -9.29 11.71
C TYR A 124 19.31 -9.80 11.98
N GLU A 125 20.23 -9.65 11.03
CA GLU A 125 21.65 -10.01 11.18
C GLU A 125 22.40 -9.09 12.15
N GLU A 126 21.92 -7.86 12.38
CA GLU A 126 22.47 -6.93 13.37
C GLU A 126 22.11 -7.33 14.82
N VAL A 127 21.12 -8.21 15.04
CA VAL A 127 20.75 -8.70 16.37
C VAL A 127 21.74 -9.78 16.83
N PRO A 128 22.40 -9.64 18.00
CA PRO A 128 23.30 -10.65 18.55
C PRO A 128 22.67 -12.05 18.63
N ASP A 129 23.43 -13.08 18.26
CA ASP A 129 22.99 -14.49 18.20
C ASP A 129 22.32 -14.95 19.49
N GLU A 130 22.90 -14.58 20.62
CA GLU A 130 22.40 -14.89 21.97
C GLU A 130 20.95 -14.41 22.17
N LEU A 131 20.61 -13.21 21.68
CA LEU A 131 19.25 -12.66 21.76
C LEU A 131 18.33 -13.26 20.69
N ARG A 132 18.87 -13.67 19.53
CA ARG A 132 18.10 -14.33 18.48
C ARG A 132 17.65 -15.74 18.86
N GLU A 133 18.44 -16.44 19.68
CA GLU A 133 18.12 -17.80 20.15
C GLU A 133 17.16 -17.82 21.34
N GLU A 134 17.05 -16.72 22.10
CA GLU A 134 16.16 -16.61 23.27
C GLU A 134 14.67 -16.61 22.89
N LEU A 135 14.33 -16.06 21.72
CA LEU A 135 12.96 -15.85 21.29
C LEU A 135 12.64 -16.65 20.02
N PRO A 136 11.38 -17.08 19.83
CA PRO A 136 10.94 -17.74 18.61
C PRO A 136 11.27 -16.91 17.35
N ALA A 137 11.67 -17.58 16.27
CA ALA A 137 12.05 -16.89 15.03
C ALA A 137 10.92 -16.00 14.47
N ASP A 138 9.65 -16.40 14.60
CA ASP A 138 8.50 -15.58 14.18
C ASP A 138 8.43 -14.25 14.95
N PHE A 139 8.80 -14.24 16.22
CA PHE A 139 8.83 -13.05 17.04
C PHE A 139 9.95 -12.12 16.60
N ASN A 140 11.17 -12.64 16.46
CA ASN A 140 12.33 -11.83 16.07
C ASN A 140 12.13 -11.18 14.70
N TRP A 141 11.59 -11.91 13.73
CA TRP A 141 11.23 -11.33 12.42
C TRP A 141 10.16 -10.24 12.52
N ALA A 142 9.11 -10.47 13.31
CA ALA A 142 8.04 -9.49 13.51
C ALA A 142 8.55 -8.22 14.19
N GLU A 143 9.46 -8.36 15.16
CA GLU A 143 10.09 -7.24 15.85
C GLU A 143 11.02 -6.46 14.91
N THR A 144 11.85 -7.13 14.13
CA THR A 144 12.69 -6.50 13.12
C THR A 144 11.86 -5.67 12.12
N ALA A 145 10.75 -6.23 11.63
CA ALA A 145 9.82 -5.51 10.76
C ALA A 145 9.21 -4.27 11.44
N ALA A 146 8.78 -4.39 12.70
CA ALA A 146 8.25 -3.28 13.48
C ALA A 146 9.27 -2.15 13.68
N GLN A 147 10.53 -2.47 13.96
CA GLN A 147 11.60 -1.49 14.12
C GLN A 147 11.90 -0.71 12.83
N LEU A 148 11.88 -1.40 11.68
CA LEU A 148 12.04 -0.75 10.38
C LEU A 148 10.89 0.20 10.09
N GLU A 149 9.65 -0.21 10.34
CA GLU A 149 8.49 0.67 10.18
C GLU A 149 8.60 1.91 11.09
N ILE A 150 9.04 1.75 12.34
CA ILE A 150 9.26 2.89 13.23
C ILE A 150 10.34 3.85 12.70
N ARG A 151 11.40 3.30 12.10
CA ARG A 151 12.50 4.08 11.51
C ARG A 151 12.05 4.88 10.29
N GLU A 152 11.21 4.30 9.44
CA GLU A 152 10.65 4.93 8.24
C GLU A 152 9.59 6.00 8.56
N ASP A 153 9.03 5.94 9.76
CA ASP A 153 7.99 6.85 10.28
C ASP A 153 6.78 7.05 9.35
N PRO A 154 6.17 5.97 8.82
CA PRO A 154 5.00 6.05 7.97
C PRO A 154 3.80 6.63 8.72
N GLU A 155 2.76 7.00 7.97
CA GLU A 155 1.60 7.69 8.54
C GLU A 155 0.92 6.91 9.66
N HIS A 156 0.80 5.58 9.55
CA HIS A 156 0.20 4.74 10.60
C HIS A 156 1.01 4.76 11.89
N VAL A 157 2.35 4.75 11.82
CA VAL A 157 3.24 4.84 13.00
C VAL A 157 3.10 6.19 13.68
N ARG A 158 3.05 7.29 12.92
CA ARG A 158 2.81 8.64 13.47
C ARG A 158 1.48 8.68 14.20
N GLN A 159 0.41 8.18 13.58
CA GLN A 159 -0.92 8.15 14.17
C GLN A 159 -1.00 7.25 15.41
N MET A 160 -0.39 6.06 15.39
CA MET A 160 -0.34 5.17 16.55
C MET A 160 0.31 5.85 17.76
N ARG A 161 1.42 6.59 17.55
CA ARG A 161 2.07 7.36 18.62
C ARG A 161 1.19 8.49 19.14
N GLU A 162 0.58 9.25 18.23
CA GLU A 162 -0.35 10.32 18.61
C GLU A 162 -1.54 9.80 19.40
N ASN A 163 -2.07 8.63 19.05
CA ASN A 163 -3.20 8.02 19.76
C ASN A 163 -2.79 7.53 21.14
N LEU A 164 -1.64 6.84 21.26
CA LEU A 164 -1.11 6.42 22.55
C LEU A 164 -0.84 7.60 23.49
N ALA A 165 -0.31 8.71 22.97
CA ALA A 165 -0.05 9.92 23.76
C ALA A 165 -1.33 10.58 24.32
N ARG A 166 -2.53 10.19 23.88
CA ARG A 166 -3.79 10.66 24.47
C ARG A 166 -4.18 9.91 25.74
N LEU A 167 -3.58 8.75 26.00
CA LEU A 167 -3.84 8.04 27.24
C LEU A 167 -3.31 8.86 28.42
N PRO A 168 -4.08 9.03 29.52
CA PRO A 168 -3.68 9.88 30.65
C PRO A 168 -2.32 9.53 31.23
N ASP A 169 -2.00 8.24 31.23
CA ASP A 169 -0.77 7.71 31.75
C ASP A 169 0.41 7.95 30.78
N LEU A 170 0.19 7.92 29.46
CA LEU A 170 1.21 8.17 28.42
C LEU A 170 1.27 9.64 27.95
N ALA A 171 0.43 10.53 28.47
CA ALA A 171 0.36 11.93 28.04
C ALA A 171 1.67 12.71 28.24
N ARG A 172 2.51 12.27 29.19
CA ARG A 172 3.84 12.84 29.46
C ARG A 172 4.99 11.92 29.02
N ALA A 173 4.69 10.82 28.35
CA ALA A 173 5.68 9.86 27.89
C ALA A 173 6.60 10.50 26.84
N GLY A 174 7.89 10.20 26.93
CA GLY A 174 8.86 10.63 25.93
C GLY A 174 8.69 9.88 24.61
N ARG A 175 9.28 10.39 23.52
CA ARG A 175 9.25 9.73 22.20
C ARG A 175 9.78 8.30 22.25
N GLN A 176 10.79 8.04 23.09
CA GLN A 176 11.35 6.70 23.26
C GLN A 176 10.34 5.71 23.86
N GLU A 177 9.58 6.13 24.87
CA GLU A 177 8.55 5.28 25.49
C GLU A 177 7.38 5.03 24.53
N LEU A 178 6.92 6.05 23.81
CA LEU A 178 5.89 5.89 22.79
C LEU A 178 6.34 4.98 21.64
N ASN A 179 7.59 5.11 21.18
CA ASN A 179 8.16 4.23 20.16
C ASN A 179 8.23 2.77 20.67
N ALA A 180 8.59 2.53 21.93
CA ALA A 180 8.61 1.18 22.49
C ALA A 180 7.21 0.54 22.56
N ARG A 181 6.19 1.34 22.91
CA ARG A 181 4.78 0.91 22.89
C ARG A 181 4.31 0.56 21.48
N VAL A 182 4.58 1.43 20.52
CA VAL A 182 4.27 1.17 19.10
C VAL A 182 5.04 -0.04 18.58
N ASN A 183 6.29 -0.25 18.99
CA ASN A 183 7.07 -1.43 18.61
C ASN A 183 6.38 -2.72 19.06
N GLY A 184 5.92 -2.79 20.31
CA GLY A 184 5.16 -3.93 20.81
C GLY A 184 3.88 -4.18 20.01
N VAL A 185 3.11 -3.13 19.72
CA VAL A 185 1.86 -3.21 18.93
C VAL A 185 2.13 -3.72 17.51
N LEU A 186 3.10 -3.14 16.80
CA LEU A 186 3.45 -3.55 15.44
C LEU A 186 4.03 -4.96 15.40
N THR A 187 4.86 -5.33 16.38
CA THR A 187 5.37 -6.71 16.51
C THR A 187 4.20 -7.68 16.62
N ALA A 188 3.20 -7.39 17.46
CA ALA A 188 2.03 -8.24 17.61
C ALA A 188 1.18 -8.36 16.33
N LEU A 189 1.07 -7.27 15.56
CA LEU A 189 0.36 -7.25 14.28
C LEU A 189 1.11 -8.01 13.17
N ASN A 190 2.45 -7.95 13.17
CA ASN A 190 3.30 -8.62 12.19
C ASN A 190 3.49 -10.13 12.46
N ARG A 191 3.13 -10.62 13.65
CA ARG A 191 3.16 -12.06 13.97
C ARG A 191 2.03 -12.82 13.27
N ALA A 192 2.18 -14.14 13.20
CA ALA A 192 1.16 -15.04 12.64
C ALA A 192 -0.16 -15.04 13.42
N ARG A 193 -0.12 -14.73 14.73
CA ARG A 193 -1.31 -14.65 15.58
C ARG A 193 -1.15 -13.53 16.61
N LEU A 194 -2.23 -12.80 16.86
CA LEU A 194 -2.30 -11.87 17.99
C LEU A 194 -2.18 -12.63 19.33
N PRO A 195 -1.36 -12.13 20.27
CA PRO A 195 -1.28 -12.65 21.63
C PRO A 195 -2.47 -12.13 22.46
N VAL A 196 -3.67 -12.66 22.20
CA VAL A 196 -4.93 -12.18 22.81
C VAL A 196 -4.96 -12.28 24.34
N GLU A 197 -4.14 -13.15 24.92
CA GLU A 197 -3.99 -13.34 26.37
C GLU A 197 -3.17 -12.21 27.03
N ASP A 198 -2.41 -11.43 26.26
CA ASP A 198 -1.63 -10.31 26.78
C ASP A 198 -2.50 -9.04 26.88
N THR A 199 -3.16 -8.90 28.02
CA THR A 199 -4.12 -7.80 28.28
C THR A 199 -3.49 -6.40 28.18
N VAL A 200 -2.19 -6.25 28.48
CA VAL A 200 -1.49 -4.95 28.36
C VAL A 200 -1.28 -4.60 26.91
N LEU A 201 -0.73 -5.53 26.14
CA LEU A 201 -0.48 -5.32 24.73
C LEU A 201 -1.78 -5.11 23.98
N MET A 202 -2.85 -5.83 24.34
CA MET A 202 -4.17 -5.64 23.76
C MET A 202 -4.77 -4.27 24.13
N ALA A 203 -4.51 -3.74 25.32
CA ALA A 203 -4.88 -2.38 25.70
C ALA A 203 -4.08 -1.31 24.92
N ASP A 204 -2.77 -1.52 24.74
CA ASP A 204 -1.92 -0.64 23.93
C ASP A 204 -2.33 -0.69 22.45
N LEU A 205 -2.64 -1.87 21.90
CA LEU A 205 -3.20 -2.01 20.55
C LEU A 205 -4.51 -1.24 20.44
N LYS A 206 -5.40 -1.38 21.44
CA LYS A 206 -6.68 -0.68 21.46
C LYS A 206 -6.51 0.84 21.43
N ALA A 207 -5.57 1.35 22.24
CA ALA A 207 -5.27 2.76 22.33
C ALA A 207 -4.54 3.29 21.09
N ALA A 208 -3.55 2.56 20.56
CA ALA A 208 -2.81 2.91 19.35
C ALA A 208 -3.73 3.02 18.13
N MET A 209 -4.78 2.20 18.09
CA MET A 209 -5.83 2.31 17.07
C MET A 209 -6.85 3.41 17.39
N ALA A 210 -7.03 3.82 18.64
CA ALA A 210 -8.13 4.67 19.10
C ALA A 210 -9.52 4.04 18.86
N PHE A 211 -9.74 2.80 19.36
CA PHE A 211 -11.02 2.10 19.23
C PHE A 211 -12.19 2.76 19.96
N ASP A 212 -11.95 3.58 21.00
CA ASP A 212 -13.01 4.24 21.79
C ASP A 212 -13.62 5.48 21.07
N GLY A 213 -13.62 5.46 19.73
CA GLY A 213 -14.08 6.53 18.85
C GLY A 213 -12.94 7.02 17.97
N PRO A 214 -12.80 6.55 16.71
CA PRO A 214 -11.75 7.03 15.84
C PRO A 214 -11.93 8.52 15.57
N PRO A 215 -10.97 9.38 15.96
CA PRO A 215 -10.92 10.69 15.34
C PRO A 215 -10.72 10.49 13.84
N ALA A 216 -11.18 11.44 13.02
CA ALA A 216 -10.92 11.47 11.57
C ALA A 216 -9.42 11.36 11.18
N ARG A 217 -8.50 11.39 12.17
CA ARG A 217 -7.05 11.35 12.09
C ARG A 217 -6.39 10.01 12.44
N SER A 218 -7.13 8.93 12.74
CA SER A 218 -6.53 7.62 13.12
C SER A 218 -6.65 6.53 12.04
N ARG A 219 -6.90 6.94 10.79
CA ARG A 219 -7.29 6.06 9.69
C ARG A 219 -6.17 5.12 9.23
N ALA A 220 -4.94 5.61 9.17
CA ALA A 220 -3.80 4.82 8.71
C ALA A 220 -3.47 3.73 9.74
N ALA A 221 -3.56 4.03 11.05
CA ALA A 221 -3.38 3.04 12.11
C ALA A 221 -4.42 1.91 12.04
N TRP A 222 -5.69 2.26 11.82
CA TRP A 222 -6.78 1.30 11.64
C TRP A 222 -6.60 0.42 10.40
N MET A 223 -6.33 1.06 9.25
CA MET A 223 -6.14 0.36 7.98
C MET A 223 -5.01 -0.66 8.08
N HIS A 224 -3.87 -0.25 8.63
CA HIS A 224 -2.73 -1.13 8.81
C HIS A 224 -3.08 -2.32 9.72
N ALA A 225 -3.66 -2.06 10.89
CA ALA A 225 -4.06 -3.14 11.81
C ALA A 225 -5.10 -4.10 11.20
N ALA A 226 -6.07 -3.57 10.45
CA ALA A 226 -7.08 -4.36 9.74
C ALA A 226 -6.45 -5.34 8.75
N LEU A 227 -5.53 -4.85 7.93
CA LEU A 227 -4.82 -5.64 6.93
C LEU A 227 -3.98 -6.72 7.61
N CYS A 228 -3.15 -6.36 8.59
CA CYS A 228 -2.37 -7.31 9.36
C CYS A 228 -3.27 -8.38 10.02
N ARG A 229 -4.40 -8.00 10.61
CA ARG A 229 -5.32 -8.98 11.21
C ARG A 229 -6.00 -9.86 10.16
N GLY A 230 -6.45 -9.29 9.04
CA GLY A 230 -7.02 -10.06 7.94
C GLY A 230 -6.03 -11.11 7.44
N GLU A 231 -4.75 -10.75 7.36
CA GLU A 231 -3.67 -11.66 6.99
C GLU A 231 -3.42 -12.76 8.03
N GLN A 232 -3.51 -12.46 9.33
CA GLN A 232 -3.40 -13.47 10.40
C GLN A 232 -4.57 -14.46 10.43
N LEU A 233 -5.77 -14.00 10.05
CA LEU A 233 -6.97 -14.84 9.99
C LEU A 233 -7.00 -15.69 8.71
N ALA A 234 -6.38 -15.21 7.64
CA ALA A 234 -6.23 -15.98 6.41
C ALA A 234 -5.27 -17.16 6.64
N VAL A 235 -5.71 -18.37 6.30
CA VAL A 235 -4.83 -19.55 6.28
C VAL A 235 -3.82 -19.35 5.15
N ARG A 236 -2.65 -18.78 5.46
CA ARG A 236 -1.59 -18.61 4.47
C ARG A 236 -1.06 -19.98 4.06
N ARG A 237 -1.20 -20.33 2.77
CA ARG A 237 -0.12 -21.06 2.09
C ARG A 237 0.84 -20.01 1.56
N GLU A 238 2.11 -20.11 1.92
CA GLU A 238 3.14 -19.25 1.35
C GLU A 238 3.30 -19.62 -0.13
N THR A 239 2.71 -18.80 -1.02
CA THR A 239 3.12 -18.78 -2.42
C THR A 239 4.49 -18.10 -2.50
N ASN A 240 5.46 -18.71 -3.19
CA ASN A 240 6.79 -18.11 -3.31
C ASN A 240 6.79 -16.92 -4.29
N ALA A 241 7.87 -16.13 -4.32
CA ALA A 241 7.94 -14.91 -5.14
C ALA A 241 7.79 -15.20 -6.65
N THR A 242 8.30 -16.33 -7.13
CA THR A 242 8.20 -16.76 -8.53
C THR A 242 6.74 -17.06 -8.89
N GLU A 243 6.03 -17.84 -8.07
CA GLU A 243 4.61 -18.14 -8.28
C GLU A 243 3.74 -16.87 -8.34
N ARG A 244 4.03 -15.88 -7.48
CA ARG A 244 3.33 -14.59 -7.51
C ARG A 244 3.62 -13.80 -8.77
N PHE A 245 4.87 -13.80 -9.22
CA PHE A 245 5.29 -13.10 -10.42
C PHE A 245 4.65 -13.74 -11.66
N ASP A 246 4.71 -15.07 -11.78
CA ASP A 246 4.06 -15.82 -12.86
C ASP A 246 2.54 -15.61 -12.83
N GLY A 247 1.93 -15.61 -11.64
CA GLY A 247 0.52 -15.31 -11.45
C GLY A 247 0.13 -13.91 -11.92
N LEU A 248 0.96 -12.89 -11.67
CA LEU A 248 0.75 -11.53 -12.18
C LEU A 248 0.89 -11.49 -13.72
N LEU A 249 1.90 -12.17 -14.27
CA LEU A 249 2.12 -12.23 -15.70
C LEU A 249 1.01 -12.98 -16.45
N ALA A 250 0.33 -13.92 -15.80
CA ALA A 250 -0.79 -14.66 -16.37
C ALA A 250 -2.08 -13.82 -16.52
N LEU A 251 -2.23 -12.70 -15.79
CA LEU A 251 -3.50 -11.96 -15.75
C LEU A 251 -3.91 -11.38 -17.11
N GLY A 252 -5.15 -11.65 -17.53
CA GLY A 252 -5.75 -10.99 -18.69
C GLY A 252 -6.17 -9.53 -18.40
N GLU A 253 -6.58 -8.82 -19.45
CA GLU A 253 -7.15 -7.46 -19.33
C GLU A 253 -8.37 -7.43 -18.41
N THR A 254 -9.32 -8.34 -18.65
CA THR A 254 -10.56 -8.43 -17.88
C THR A 254 -10.30 -8.72 -16.40
N GLU A 255 -9.32 -9.56 -16.09
CA GLU A 255 -8.94 -9.85 -14.71
C GLU A 255 -8.29 -8.65 -14.03
N LEU A 256 -7.42 -7.92 -14.73
CA LEU A 256 -6.80 -6.70 -14.19
C LEU A 256 -7.87 -5.65 -13.86
N LEU A 257 -8.82 -5.43 -14.76
CA LEU A 257 -9.94 -4.51 -14.54
C LEU A 257 -10.82 -4.95 -13.37
N HIS A 258 -11.16 -6.24 -13.31
CA HIS A 258 -11.94 -6.80 -12.20
C HIS A 258 -11.22 -6.64 -10.86
N PHE A 259 -9.90 -6.89 -10.82
CA PHE A 259 -9.12 -6.70 -9.61
C PHE A 259 -8.96 -5.25 -9.20
N ARG A 260 -8.86 -4.34 -10.17
CA ARG A 260 -8.92 -2.91 -9.87
C ARG A 260 -10.20 -2.59 -9.12
N GLU A 261 -11.35 -3.05 -9.60
CA GLU A 261 -12.64 -2.84 -8.93
C GLU A 261 -12.65 -3.39 -7.51
N LEU A 262 -12.19 -4.64 -7.31
CA LEU A 262 -12.12 -5.25 -5.97
C LEU A 262 -11.19 -4.51 -5.01
N VAL A 263 -10.04 -4.03 -5.49
CA VAL A 263 -9.09 -3.26 -4.69
C VAL A 263 -9.66 -1.90 -4.33
N LEU A 264 -10.27 -1.19 -5.29
CA LEU A 264 -10.91 0.10 -5.04
C LEU A 264 -12.11 -0.04 -4.10
N GLU A 265 -12.91 -1.11 -4.22
CA GLU A 265 -13.97 -1.47 -3.27
C GLU A 265 -13.39 -1.65 -1.85
N ALA A 266 -12.27 -2.37 -1.72
CA ALA A 266 -11.62 -2.58 -0.43
C ALA A 266 -11.08 -1.29 0.19
N MET A 267 -10.39 -0.45 -0.60
CA MET A 267 -9.89 0.85 -0.15
C MET A 267 -11.05 1.78 0.25
N ASN A 268 -12.12 1.79 -0.53
CA ASN A 268 -13.32 2.57 -0.26
C ASN A 268 -14.03 2.10 1.01
N ALA A 269 -14.29 0.79 1.15
CA ALA A 269 -14.92 0.22 2.34
C ALA A 269 -14.13 0.55 3.60
N ALA A 270 -12.81 0.39 3.54
CA ALA A 270 -11.96 0.67 4.69
C ALA A 270 -11.84 2.18 4.97
N TYR A 271 -11.91 3.04 3.95
CA TYR A 271 -12.03 4.49 4.13
C TYR A 271 -13.37 4.91 4.74
N THR A 272 -14.48 4.30 4.32
CA THR A 272 -15.81 4.52 4.90
C THR A 272 -15.80 4.13 6.37
N VAL A 273 -15.28 2.95 6.71
CA VAL A 273 -15.17 2.51 8.11
C VAL A 273 -14.29 3.47 8.92
N ALA A 274 -13.13 3.84 8.39
CA ALA A 274 -12.19 4.75 9.06
C ALA A 274 -12.70 6.21 9.15
N SER A 275 -13.74 6.57 8.41
CA SER A 275 -14.41 7.87 8.49
C SER A 275 -15.73 7.81 9.24
N GLU A 276 -16.13 6.66 9.80
CA GLU A 276 -17.45 6.43 10.38
C GLU A 276 -18.60 6.76 9.41
N GLY A 277 -18.34 6.64 8.10
CA GLY A 277 -19.28 7.04 7.05
C GLY A 277 -19.40 8.54 6.81
N LEU A 278 -18.58 9.38 7.46
CA LEU A 278 -18.65 10.85 7.34
C LEU A 278 -18.12 11.38 6.00
N LEU A 279 -17.31 10.60 5.27
CA LEU A 279 -16.73 11.05 4.01
C LEU A 279 -17.27 10.27 2.81
N SER A 280 -17.52 11.00 1.74
CA SER A 280 -18.04 10.50 0.47
C SER A 280 -16.93 9.85 -0.36
N GLY A 281 -16.66 8.57 -0.08
CA GLY A 281 -15.84 7.70 -0.91
C GLY A 281 -14.33 7.99 -0.92
N TYR A 282 -13.55 6.95 -1.21
CA TYR A 282 -12.10 7.06 -1.40
C TYR A 282 -11.75 7.18 -2.88
N GLU A 283 -11.06 8.25 -3.25
CA GLU A 283 -10.56 8.44 -4.62
C GLU A 283 -9.03 8.36 -4.68
N VAL A 284 -8.52 7.57 -5.62
CA VAL A 284 -7.09 7.48 -5.90
C VAL A 284 -6.64 8.69 -6.71
N ARG A 285 -6.18 9.74 -6.02
CA ARG A 285 -5.68 10.99 -6.63
C ARG A 285 -4.19 11.27 -6.42
N SER A 286 -3.45 10.33 -5.83
CA SER A 286 -2.02 10.50 -5.57
C SER A 286 -1.24 9.27 -6.00
N LEU A 287 0.05 9.48 -6.29
CA LEU A 287 0.93 8.37 -6.64
C LEU A 287 1.04 7.36 -5.49
N SER A 288 1.09 7.84 -4.24
CA SER A 288 1.17 6.98 -3.07
C SER A 288 -0.04 6.05 -2.95
N SER A 289 -1.26 6.56 -3.19
CA SER A 289 -2.46 5.72 -3.17
C SER A 289 -2.54 4.77 -4.34
N ALA A 290 -2.08 5.16 -5.53
CA ALA A 290 -1.98 4.27 -6.69
C ALA A 290 -0.98 3.13 -6.47
N LYS A 291 0.16 3.40 -5.84
CA LYS A 291 1.15 2.38 -5.47
C LYS A 291 0.61 1.40 -4.42
N LEU A 292 -0.08 1.92 -3.41
CA LEU A 292 -0.75 1.09 -2.40
C LEU A 292 -1.78 0.15 -3.07
N ALA A 293 -2.64 0.70 -3.94
CA ALA A 293 -3.61 -0.08 -4.70
C ALA A 293 -2.93 -1.15 -5.59
N GLY A 294 -1.82 -0.79 -6.24
CA GLY A 294 -1.01 -1.72 -7.03
C GLY A 294 -0.46 -2.88 -6.20
N GLY A 295 0.08 -2.59 -5.02
CA GLY A 295 0.53 -3.62 -4.08
C GLY A 295 -0.60 -4.54 -3.62
N MET A 296 -1.75 -3.96 -3.24
CA MET A 296 -2.95 -4.72 -2.87
C MET A 296 -3.44 -5.64 -3.99
N LEU A 297 -3.37 -5.20 -5.24
CA LEU A 297 -3.78 -6.01 -6.40
C LEU A 297 -2.89 -7.26 -6.55
N VAL A 298 -1.57 -7.09 -6.45
CA VAL A 298 -0.62 -8.22 -6.60
C VAL A 298 -0.71 -9.19 -5.42
N GLU A 299 -0.86 -8.68 -4.20
CA GLU A 299 -1.14 -9.52 -3.02
C GLU A 299 -2.44 -10.29 -3.21
N TRP A 300 -3.52 -9.61 -3.59
CA TRP A 300 -4.83 -10.25 -3.76
C TRP A 300 -4.82 -11.35 -4.83
N ASN A 301 -4.13 -11.12 -5.95
CA ASN A 301 -3.96 -12.14 -6.98
C ASN A 301 -3.32 -13.44 -6.45
N SER A 302 -2.46 -13.30 -5.44
CA SER A 302 -1.80 -14.43 -4.79
C SER A 302 -2.72 -15.06 -3.73
N MET A 303 -3.32 -14.24 -2.87
CA MET A 303 -4.19 -14.68 -1.77
C MET A 303 -5.48 -15.34 -2.25
N ARG A 304 -6.04 -14.96 -3.41
CA ARG A 304 -7.30 -15.55 -3.92
C ARG A 304 -7.25 -17.07 -4.09
N GLN A 305 -6.06 -17.65 -4.23
CA GLN A 305 -5.88 -19.10 -4.43
C GLN A 305 -6.11 -19.90 -3.14
N VAL A 306 -6.06 -19.25 -1.97
CA VAL A 306 -6.12 -19.91 -0.66
C VAL A 306 -7.34 -19.51 0.16
N VAL A 307 -8.11 -18.53 -0.32
CA VAL A 307 -9.39 -18.12 0.28
C VAL A 307 -10.56 -18.74 -0.48
N PRO A 308 -11.75 -18.86 0.14
CA PRO A 308 -12.93 -19.37 -0.54
C PRO A 308 -13.23 -18.64 -1.85
N SER A 309 -13.72 -19.37 -2.86
CA SER A 309 -14.12 -18.77 -4.13
C SER A 309 -15.20 -17.71 -3.91
N GLY A 310 -15.01 -16.52 -4.48
CA GLY A 310 -15.92 -15.38 -4.32
C GLY A 310 -15.61 -14.48 -3.12
N SER A 311 -14.63 -14.81 -2.28
CA SER A 311 -14.11 -13.88 -1.27
C SER A 311 -13.63 -12.58 -1.92
N ARG A 312 -13.74 -11.47 -1.20
CA ARG A 312 -13.28 -10.14 -1.63
C ARG A 312 -12.22 -9.58 -0.67
N PRO A 313 -11.26 -8.76 -1.14
CA PRO A 313 -10.29 -8.14 -0.24
C PRO A 313 -10.96 -7.25 0.82
N ALA A 314 -12.04 -6.55 0.44
CA ALA A 314 -12.84 -5.74 1.35
C ALA A 314 -13.42 -6.57 2.52
N GLN A 315 -13.84 -7.81 2.25
CA GLN A 315 -14.37 -8.71 3.26
C GLN A 315 -13.28 -9.12 4.25
N LEU A 316 -12.08 -9.47 3.79
CA LEU A 316 -10.97 -9.81 4.67
C LEU A 316 -10.57 -8.64 5.58
N ALA A 317 -10.50 -7.43 5.03
CA ALA A 317 -10.22 -6.23 5.83
C ALA A 317 -11.33 -5.97 6.86
N PHE A 318 -12.59 -6.13 6.46
CA PHE A 318 -13.75 -5.97 7.36
C PHE A 318 -13.80 -7.06 8.44
N GLU A 319 -13.52 -8.32 8.10
CA GLU A 319 -13.42 -9.44 9.03
C GLU A 319 -12.26 -9.24 10.01
N GLY A 320 -11.11 -8.76 9.52
CA GLY A 320 -9.97 -8.36 10.33
C GLY A 320 -10.36 -7.28 11.35
N LEU A 321 -11.03 -6.23 10.90
CA LEU A 321 -11.56 -5.17 11.77
C LEU A 321 -12.57 -5.67 12.79
N ARG A 322 -13.56 -6.47 12.35
CA ARG A 322 -14.56 -7.06 13.24
C ARG A 322 -13.92 -7.97 14.28
N SER A 323 -12.90 -8.73 13.89
CA SER A 323 -12.12 -9.55 14.81
C SER A 323 -11.36 -8.69 15.81
N LEU A 324 -10.65 -7.65 15.37
CA LEU A 324 -9.93 -6.74 16.29
C LEU A 324 -10.90 -6.08 17.26
N TRP A 325 -12.02 -5.54 16.76
CA TRP A 325 -13.06 -4.95 17.59
C TRP A 325 -13.56 -5.93 18.64
N SER A 326 -13.88 -7.16 18.22
CA SER A 326 -14.32 -8.21 19.14
C SER A 326 -13.27 -8.49 20.21
N VAL A 327 -12.01 -8.73 19.84
CA VAL A 327 -10.96 -9.08 20.80
C VAL A 327 -10.67 -7.91 21.75
N CYS A 328 -10.46 -6.70 21.22
CA CYS A 328 -10.17 -5.50 22.02
C CYS A 328 -11.34 -5.09 22.94
N SER A 329 -12.59 -5.47 22.61
CA SER A 329 -13.76 -5.22 23.46
C SER A 329 -13.86 -6.20 24.64
N HIS A 330 -13.27 -7.41 24.53
CA HIS A 330 -13.34 -8.45 25.55
C HIS A 330 -12.11 -8.49 26.48
N SER A 331 -10.97 -7.93 26.08
CA SER A 331 -9.72 -7.92 26.86
C SER A 331 -9.71 -6.91 28.02
N GLY A 332 -10.84 -6.70 28.69
CA GLY A 332 -11.01 -5.77 29.80
C GLY A 332 -10.36 -6.26 31.10
N GLY A 333 -9.21 -5.65 31.45
CA GLY A 333 -8.80 -5.42 32.84
C GLY A 333 -7.81 -6.43 33.44
N GLY A 334 -6.59 -5.97 33.70
CA GLY A 334 -5.59 -6.67 34.51
C GLY A 334 -4.24 -6.78 33.81
N GLY A 335 -3.60 -5.62 33.57
CA GLY A 335 -2.33 -5.55 32.86
C GLY A 335 -1.11 -5.67 33.76
N GLU A 336 -0.07 -6.36 33.28
CA GLU A 336 1.31 -6.25 33.72
C GLU A 336 1.77 -4.77 33.74
N GLY A 337 2.30 -4.31 34.89
CA GLY A 337 2.63 -2.90 35.11
C GLY A 337 3.63 -2.33 34.08
N ARG A 338 3.50 -1.04 33.76
CA ARG A 338 4.26 -0.29 32.74
C ARG A 338 5.74 -0.66 32.61
N ALA A 339 6.42 -0.85 33.74
CA ALA A 339 7.84 -1.15 33.80
C ALA A 339 8.20 -2.52 33.19
N ARG A 340 7.35 -3.53 33.37
CA ARG A 340 7.61 -4.87 32.85
C ARG A 340 7.34 -4.97 31.35
N PHE A 341 6.29 -4.31 30.87
CA PHE A 341 6.07 -4.15 29.43
C PHE A 341 7.26 -3.42 28.78
N ALA A 342 7.69 -2.31 29.36
CA ALA A 342 8.84 -1.55 28.84
C ALA A 342 10.11 -2.40 28.83
N ALA A 343 10.40 -3.17 29.89
CA ALA A 343 11.54 -4.07 29.94
C ALA A 343 11.52 -5.11 28.81
N ARG A 344 10.35 -5.68 28.52
CA ARG A 344 10.18 -6.66 27.44
C ARG A 344 10.37 -6.05 26.05
N THR A 345 9.93 -4.81 25.81
CA THR A 345 9.94 -4.20 24.47
C THR A 345 11.14 -3.29 24.18
N SER A 346 12.02 -3.04 25.17
CA SER A 346 13.16 -2.13 25.02
C SER A 346 14.53 -2.82 25.00
N GLY A 347 14.59 -4.16 24.99
CA GLY A 347 15.86 -4.91 25.01
C GLY A 347 16.74 -4.59 26.22
N GLY A 348 16.17 -4.03 27.29
CA GLY A 348 16.89 -3.49 28.43
C GLY A 348 16.95 -4.47 29.58
N VAL A 349 18.18 -4.78 30.02
CA VAL A 349 18.53 -5.60 31.19
C VAL A 349 17.54 -5.39 32.35
N VAL A 350 16.94 -6.48 32.81
CA VAL A 350 16.05 -6.52 33.97
C VAL A 350 16.76 -5.91 35.18
N PRO A 351 16.23 -4.85 35.82
CA PRO A 351 16.78 -4.37 37.06
C PRO A 351 16.54 -5.42 38.14
N THR A 352 17.62 -5.98 38.67
CA THR A 352 17.58 -6.87 39.82
C THR A 352 16.86 -6.18 40.98
N PRO A 353 15.86 -6.85 41.61
CA PRO A 353 15.16 -6.26 42.74
C PRO A 353 16.15 -6.04 43.88
N ARG A 354 16.23 -4.78 44.37
CA ARG A 354 16.98 -4.47 45.59
C ARG A 354 16.37 -5.26 46.76
N PRO A 355 17.17 -5.94 47.58
CA PRO A 355 16.66 -6.52 48.81
C PRO A 355 16.23 -5.38 49.74
N CYS A 356 14.98 -5.43 50.16
CA CYS A 356 14.45 -4.55 51.20
C CYS A 356 15.30 -4.72 52.47
N ARG A 357 15.70 -3.60 53.07
CA ARG A 357 16.14 -3.52 54.46
C ARG A 357 15.00 -3.04 55.32
#